data_AF-A0AB36FSN5-F1
#
_entry.id   AF-A0AB36FSN5-F1
#
_cell.length_a   1.000
_cell.length_b   1.000
_cell.length_c   1.000
_cell.angle_alpha   90.00
_cell.angle_beta   90.00
_cell.angle_gamma   90.00
#
_symmetry.space_group_name_H-M   'P 1'
#
loop_
_entity.id
_entity.type
_entity.pdbx_description
1 polymer ?
#
loop_
_entity_poly.entity_id
_entity_poly.type
_entity_poly.pdbx_seq_one_letter_code
_entity_poly.pdbx_strand_id
1 'polypeptide(L)' 'MIAQESIAEPLKFVVVAINSNTQMAYAKRHGRIDELITWRLDNLAKILKKHGVDSFETQYQKIGINK' A
#
# COMPACT_ATOMS: atom_id res chain seq x y z
N MET A 1 -9.90 1.67 -0.83
CA MET A 1 -8.45 1.85 -1.12
C MET A 1 -7.72 0.57 -0.73
N ILE A 2 -6.64 0.19 -1.43
CA ILE A 2 -5.89 -1.03 -1.13
C ILE A 2 -4.53 -0.64 -0.52
N ALA A 3 -4.15 -1.31 0.56
CA ALA A 3 -2.84 -1.25 1.17
C ALA A 3 -2.12 -2.59 0.91
N GLN A 4 -1.16 -2.59 0.01
CA GLN A 4 -0.39 -3.78 -0.36
C GLN A 4 0.86 -3.89 0.50
N GLU A 5 1.09 -5.03 1.15
CA GLU A 5 2.31 -5.27 1.92
C GLU A 5 3.55 -5.17 1.02
N SER A 6 4.61 -4.58 1.54
CA SER A 6 5.89 -4.46 0.84
C SER A 6 6.55 -5.83 0.69
N ILE A 7 7.10 -6.09 -0.50
CA ILE A 7 7.91 -7.29 -0.75
C ILE A 7 9.21 -7.24 0.07
N ALA A 8 9.80 -6.05 0.20
CA ALA A 8 11.08 -5.87 0.87
C ALA A 8 10.95 -5.73 2.40
N GLU A 9 9.79 -5.27 2.88
CA GLU A 9 9.61 -4.88 4.28
C GLU A 9 8.31 -5.48 4.85
N PRO A 10 8.38 -6.69 5.44
CA PRO A 10 7.22 -7.33 6.05
C PRO A 10 6.52 -6.41 7.06
N LEU A 11 5.18 -6.47 7.10
CA LEU A 11 4.31 -5.64 7.93
C LEU A 11 4.38 -4.13 7.65
N LYS A 12 5.02 -3.72 6.56
CA LYS A 12 4.88 -2.38 6.00
C LYS A 12 4.07 -2.45 4.70
N PHE A 13 3.29 -1.40 4.45
CA PHE A 13 2.29 -1.38 3.38
C PHE A 13 2.44 -0.14 2.51
N VAL A 14 2.22 -0.29 1.22
CA VAL A 14 2.13 0.77 0.22
C VAL A 14 0.66 1.00 -0.12
N VAL A 15 0.25 2.26 -0.23
CA VAL A 15 -1.08 2.60 -0.73
C VAL A 15 -1.11 2.45 -2.25
N VAL A 16 -2.09 1.69 -2.72
CA VAL A 16 -2.38 1.51 -4.14
C VAL A 16 -3.77 2.06 -4.45
N ALA A 17 -3.83 2.97 -5.42
CA ALA A 17 -5.07 3.46 -6.02
C ALA A 17 -5.20 2.87 -7.43
N ILE A 18 -6.39 2.35 -7.76
CA ILE A 18 -6.66 1.80 -9.09
C ILE A 18 -7.66 2.73 -9.78
N ASN A 19 -7.31 3.21 -10.96
CA ASN A 19 -8.26 3.88 -11.83
C ASN A 19 -9.14 2.81 -12.50
N SER A 20 -10.44 2.82 -12.20
CA SER A 20 -11.38 1.81 -12.72
C SER A 20 -11.56 1.87 -14.24
N ASN A 21 -11.37 3.04 -14.85
CA ASN A 21 -11.60 3.24 -16.28
C ASN A 21 -10.42 2.76 -17.11
N THR A 22 -9.19 3.05 -16.64
CA THR A 22 -7.96 2.68 -17.37
C THR A 22 -7.33 1.39 -16.87
N GLN A 23 -7.81 0.86 -15.74
CA GLN A 23 -7.20 -0.25 -14.99
C GLN A 23 -5.73 0.01 -14.58
N MET A 24 -5.31 1.27 -14.55
CA MET A 24 -3.96 1.63 -14.11
C MET A 24 -3.90 1.72 -12.59
N ALA A 25 -2.89 1.07 -12.02
CA ALA A 25 -2.56 1.15 -10.61
C ALA A 25 -1.50 2.23 -10.35
N TYR A 26 -1.72 3.04 -9.32
CA TYR A 26 -0.82 4.09 -8.87
C TYR A 26 -0.40 3.83 -7.44
N ALA A 27 0.90 3.99 -7.17
CA ALA A 27 1.48 3.85 -5.84
C ALA A 27 2.35 5.06 -5.52
N LYS A 28 2.46 5.40 -4.23
CA LYS A 28 3.22 6.56 -3.79
C LYS A 28 4.72 6.23 -3.76
N ARG A 29 5.55 7.10 -4.35
CA ARG A 29 7.02 7.01 -4.33
C ARG A 29 7.66 8.05 -3.42
N HIS A 30 8.85 7.74 -2.92
CA HIS A 30 9.71 8.73 -2.29
C HIS A 30 10.15 9.76 -3.34
N GLY A 31 10.19 11.04 -2.96
CA GLY A 31 10.57 12.11 -3.91
C GLY A 31 12.07 12.16 -4.23
N ARG A 32 12.92 11.48 -3.44
CA ARG A 32 14.39 11.58 -3.53
C ARG A 32 15.09 10.25 -3.88
N ILE A 33 14.38 9.13 -3.76
CA ILE A 33 14.91 7.78 -4.02
C ILE A 33 13.87 7.01 -4.84
N ASP A 34 14.33 6.10 -5.69
CA ASP A 34 13.47 5.32 -6.59
C ASP A 34 12.79 4.13 -5.86
N GLU A 35 12.09 4.43 -4.77
CA GLU A 35 11.42 3.45 -3.93
C GLU A 35 9.98 3.86 -3.61
N LEU A 36 9.13 2.87 -3.33
CA LEU A 36 7.77 3.09 -2.86
C LEU A 36 7.78 3.53 -1.40
N ILE A 37 6.88 4.46 -1.02
CA ILE A 37 6.70 4.80 0.39
C ILE A 37 5.90 3.68 1.05
N THR A 38 6.51 3.07 2.05
CA THR A 38 5.89 2.05 2.89
C THR A 38 5.57 2.63 4.28
N TRP A 39 4.50 2.13 4.90
CA TRP A 39 4.14 2.49 6.28
C TRP A 39 3.76 1.25 7.08
N ARG A 40 4.07 1.24 8.37
CA ARG A 40 3.35 0.35 9.29
C ARG A 40 1.85 0.64 9.25
N LEU A 41 1.04 -0.39 9.44
CA LEU A 41 -0.41 -0.32 9.29
C LEU A 41 -1.09 0.73 10.20
N ASP A 42 -0.60 0.88 11.43
CA ASP A 42 -1.05 1.88 12.40
C ASP A 42 -0.85 3.32 11.91
N ASN A 43 0.35 3.61 11.41
CA ASN A 43 0.68 4.91 10.83
C ASN A 43 -0.11 5.18 9.55
N LEU A 44 -0.28 4.14 8.72
CA LEU A 44 -1.08 4.26 7.50
C LEU A 44 -2.53 4.60 7.84
N ALA A 45 -3.16 3.86 8.75
CA ALA A 45 -4.53 4.09 9.18
C ALA A 45 -4.73 5.52 9.71
N LYS A 46 -3.77 6.03 10.50
CA LYS A 46 -3.79 7.41 11.00
C LYS A 46 -3.76 8.43 9.85
N ILE A 47 -2.90 8.22 8.85
CA ILE A 47 -2.79 9.10 7.68
C ILE A 47 -4.09 9.07 6.87
N LEU A 48 -4.59 7.88 6.55
CA LEU A 48 -5.80 7.71 5.75
C LEU A 48 -7.02 8.33 6.42
N LYS A 49 -7.19 8.12 7.73
CA LYS A 49 -8.25 8.75 8.52
C LYS A 49 -8.17 10.28 8.48
N LYS A 50 -6.96 10.86 8.58
CA LYS A 50 -6.75 12.31 8.47
C LYS A 50 -7.19 12.86 7.11
N HIS A 51 -7.15 12.05 6.06
CA HIS A 51 -7.53 12.41 4.70
C HIS A 51 -8.97 12.01 4.32
N GLY A 52 -9.80 11.61 5.29
CA GLY A 52 -11.22 11.32 5.05
C GLY A 52 -11.47 9.98 4.35
N VAL A 53 -10.54 9.03 4.45
CA VAL A 53 -10.77 7.67 3.96
C VAL A 53 -11.53 6.89 5.02
N ASP A 54 -12.77 6.48 4.70
CA ASP A 54 -13.66 5.77 5.62
C ASP A 54 -13.22 4.32 5.89
N SER A 55 -12.67 3.66 4.87
CA SER A 55 -12.17 2.29 4.97
C SER A 55 -11.09 1.99 3.93
N PHE A 56 -10.25 1.01 4.25
CA PHE A 56 -9.25 0.47 3.34
C PHE A 56 -9.04 -1.02 3.62
N GLU A 57 -8.60 -1.74 2.61
CA GLU A 57 -8.32 -3.18 2.69
C GLU A 57 -6.82 -3.42 2.64
N THR A 58 -6.34 -4.40 3.41
CA THR A 58 -4.93 -4.81 3.41
C THR A 58 -4.76 -6.09 2.62
N GLN A 59 -3.71 -6.15 1.79
CA GLN A 59 -3.30 -7.35 1.08
C GLN A 59 -1.88 -7.71 1.50
N TYR A 60 -1.71 -8.89 2.10
CA TYR A 60 -0.40 -9.43 2.45
C TYR A 60 0.32 -9.96 1.21
N GLN A 61 1.65 -10.03 1.28
CA GLN A 61 2.41 -10.73 0.27
C GLN A 61 2.11 -12.23 0.34
N LYS A 62 1.98 -12.86 -0.83
CA LYS A 62 1.83 -14.31 -0.89
C LYS A 62 3.12 -14.92 -0.37
N ILE A 63 3.03 -15.70 0.70
CA ILE A 63 4.11 -16.60 1.08
C ILE A 63 4.15 -17.67 -0.01
N GLY A 64 5.21 -17.69 -0.81
CA GLY A 64 5.43 -18.76 -1.78
C GLY A 64 5.54 -20.08 -1.03
N ILE A 65 4.47 -20.86 -0.98
CA ILE A 65 4.55 -22.27 -0.62
C ILE A 65 5.10 -22.94 -1.88
N ASN A 66 6.42 -23.17 -1.92
CA ASN A 66 6.98 -24.13 -2.85
C ASN A 66 6.32 -25.49 -2.54
N LYS A 67 5.38 -25.89 -3.39
CA LYS A 67 4.85 -27.26 -3.42
C LYS A 67 5.85 -28.17 -4.13
#